data_AF-A0A9P7L2I6-F1
#
_entry.id   AF-A0A9P7L2I6-F1
#
_cell.length_a   1.000
_cell.length_b   1.000
_cell.length_c   1.000
_cell.angle_alpha   90.00
_cell.angle_beta   90.00
_cell.angle_gamma   90.00
#
_symmetry.space_group_name_H-M   'P 1'
#
loop_
_entity.id
_entity.type
_entity.pdbx_description
1 polymer ?
#
loop_
_entity_poly.entity_id
_entity_poly.type
_entity_poly.pdbx_seq_one_letter_code
_entity_poly.pdbx_strand_id
1 'polypeptide(L)'
;MTETVHDSYEWINLHTCARRRCMMQGRRVPFFHHECFCFRLYDISDALVAAGEWSFEPPASENSLRSHRIRNLLAPKLRDQLQIRLPPETLINIAGHLVRECAAITAEEQSLGTAVSDTAVDITQDIYANYTAVDGVRYVKTLCNTASNFGDQDHPTLLSKEGKSVDKIWIAEDHRGIRSVIFCGPDSPLIGPTPITKSWWRVLTLSNGTKEIAIKSDGIKLRDIVISDETVPNASSNNVSWADPSHPDNVIDIMTLGPIDDFPEGLKMMSFNCNASGTTGYTAVTGGTSVAMIHAHGHDDTSFYADMDAAYPRDFFIHMPLDDGEYVTEISRRHALGAGDRPSACFVVR
;
A
#
# COMPACT_ATOMS: atom_id res chain seq x y z
N MET A 1 39.35 2.94 -4.93
CA MET A 1 39.12 1.58 -5.42
C MET A 1 37.80 1.57 -6.17
N THR A 2 37.74 0.88 -7.31
CA THR A 2 36.51 0.62 -8.07
C THR A 2 36.20 -0.84 -7.83
N GLU A 3 35.21 -1.12 -7.00
CA GLU A 3 34.75 -2.48 -6.75
C GLU A 3 33.39 -2.63 -7.45
N THR A 4 33.42 -3.38 -8.55
CA THR A 4 32.21 -3.97 -9.12
C THR A 4 32.05 -5.32 -8.44
N VAL A 5 31.06 -5.44 -7.57
CA VAL A 5 30.68 -6.72 -6.96
C VAL A 5 29.74 -7.42 -7.93
N HIS A 6 30.16 -8.57 -8.43
CA HIS A 6 29.33 -9.44 -9.24
C HIS A 6 28.70 -10.50 -8.33
N ASP A 7 27.39 -10.43 -8.15
CA ASP A 7 26.62 -11.52 -7.57
C ASP A 7 26.20 -12.47 -8.70
N SER A 8 26.85 -13.64 -8.77
CA SER A 8 26.56 -14.66 -9.78
C SER A 8 25.29 -15.45 -9.50
N TYR A 9 24.75 -15.38 -8.28
CA TYR A 9 23.52 -16.07 -7.89
C TYR A 9 22.30 -15.25 -8.34
N GLU A 10 22.30 -13.95 -8.03
CA GLU A 10 21.23 -13.02 -8.42
C GLU A 10 21.48 -12.36 -9.79
N TRP A 11 22.64 -12.61 -10.43
CA TRP A 11 23.09 -11.96 -11.67
C TRP A 11 23.16 -10.42 -11.58
N ILE A 12 23.42 -9.88 -10.39
CA ILE A 12 23.49 -8.44 -10.14
C ILE A 12 24.95 -7.97 -10.18
N ASN A 13 25.21 -6.89 -10.92
CA ASN A 13 26.49 -6.18 -10.89
C ASN A 13 26.35 -4.89 -10.10
N LEU A 14 26.87 -4.85 -8.87
CA LEU A 14 26.89 -3.65 -8.03
C LEU A 14 28.17 -2.88 -8.27
N HIS A 15 28.09 -1.77 -9.01
CA HIS A 15 29.22 -0.89 -9.23
C HIS A 15 29.28 0.21 -8.17
N THR A 16 30.23 0.10 -7.23
CA THR A 16 30.48 1.16 -6.26
C THR A 16 31.71 1.97 -6.70
N CYS A 17 31.47 3.20 -7.15
CA CYS A 17 32.55 4.12 -7.52
C CYS A 17 32.52 5.33 -6.59
N ALA A 18 33.39 5.33 -5.58
CA ALA A 18 33.55 6.45 -4.63
C ALA A 18 34.32 7.66 -5.20
N ARG A 19 34.45 7.78 -6.54
CA ARG A 19 35.14 8.91 -7.18
C ARG A 19 34.15 10.06 -7.42
N ARG A 20 34.47 11.28 -6.95
CA ARG A 20 33.71 12.53 -7.16
C ARG A 20 33.42 12.90 -8.63
N ARG A 21 33.98 12.18 -9.61
CA ARG A 21 33.80 12.38 -11.06
C ARG A 21 33.31 11.11 -11.76
N CYS A 22 32.67 10.19 -11.03
CA CYS A 22 32.08 9.03 -11.67
C CYS A 22 30.92 9.50 -12.57
N MET A 23 30.98 9.18 -13.86
CA MET A 23 29.91 9.54 -14.82
C MET A 23 28.57 8.85 -14.50
N MET A 24 28.59 7.83 -13.64
CA MET A 24 27.42 7.12 -13.12
C MET A 24 26.98 7.62 -11.74
N GLN A 25 27.70 8.57 -11.12
CA GLN A 25 27.32 9.15 -9.82
C GLN A 25 26.00 9.91 -9.97
N GLY A 26 24.98 9.51 -9.21
CA GLY A 26 23.67 10.16 -9.22
C GLY A 26 22.70 9.66 -10.30
N ARG A 27 23.11 8.76 -11.20
CA ARG A 27 22.14 8.08 -12.08
C ARG A 27 21.44 6.99 -11.27
N ARG A 28 20.12 7.11 -11.06
CA ARG A 28 19.30 5.99 -10.58
C ARG A 28 19.42 4.86 -11.61
N VAL A 29 19.85 3.69 -11.16
CA VAL A 29 19.80 2.47 -11.97
C VAL A 29 18.57 1.70 -11.49
N PRO A 30 17.45 1.75 -12.23
CA PRO A 30 16.27 0.99 -11.86
C PRO A 30 16.58 -0.51 -11.94
N PHE A 31 16.27 -1.23 -10.87
CA PHE A 31 16.38 -2.69 -10.83
C PHE A 31 15.10 -3.31 -11.40
N PHE A 32 15.27 -4.23 -12.34
CA PHE A 32 14.17 -4.99 -12.91
C PHE A 32 14.45 -6.48 -12.73
N HIS A 33 13.40 -7.27 -12.53
CA HIS A 33 13.50 -8.70 -12.73
C HIS A 33 13.92 -8.94 -14.19
N HIS A 34 14.91 -9.82 -14.39
CA HIS A 34 15.43 -10.18 -15.71
C HIS A 34 14.28 -10.52 -16.68
N GLU A 35 13.33 -11.34 -16.22
CA GLU A 35 12.17 -11.73 -17.03
C GLU A 35 11.28 -10.54 -17.41
N CYS A 36 11.01 -9.60 -16.49
CA CYS A 36 10.25 -8.38 -16.81
C CYS A 36 10.99 -7.50 -17.81
N PHE A 37 12.31 -7.41 -17.70
CA PHE A 37 13.15 -6.66 -18.62
C PHE A 37 13.18 -7.27 -20.03
N CYS A 38 13.04 -8.59 -20.16
CA CYS A 38 12.97 -9.29 -21.45
C CYS A 38 11.71 -8.95 -22.27
N PHE A 39 10.64 -8.47 -21.63
CA PHE A 39 9.36 -8.20 -22.30
C PHE A 39 9.15 -6.73 -22.68
N ARG A 40 10.10 -5.84 -22.34
CA ARG A 40 9.96 -4.42 -22.65
C ARG A 40 9.88 -4.18 -24.16
N LEU A 41 9.02 -3.26 -24.56
CA LEU A 41 8.84 -2.82 -25.94
C LEU A 41 9.50 -1.46 -26.21
N TYR A 42 9.73 -0.67 -25.16
CA TYR A 42 10.22 0.70 -25.19
C TYR A 42 11.40 0.91 -24.22
N ASP A 43 11.95 2.12 -24.24
CA ASP A 43 12.98 2.53 -23.28
C ASP A 43 12.36 2.73 -21.90
N ILE A 44 13.15 2.41 -20.86
CA ILE A 44 12.74 2.60 -19.47
C ILE A 44 12.70 4.10 -19.17
N SER A 45 11.47 4.63 -19.05
CA SER A 45 11.23 6.03 -18.66
C SER A 45 11.15 6.18 -17.14
N ASP A 46 11.37 7.40 -16.63
CA ASP A 46 11.18 7.70 -15.20
C ASP A 46 9.73 7.47 -14.76
N ALA A 47 8.76 7.74 -15.63
CA ALA A 47 7.34 7.45 -15.37
C ALA A 47 7.07 5.95 -15.22
N LEU A 48 7.70 5.10 -16.05
CA LEU A 48 7.58 3.64 -15.91
C LEU A 48 8.16 3.16 -14.58
N VAL A 49 9.32 3.68 -14.19
CA VAL A 49 9.95 3.35 -12.90
C VAL A 49 9.06 3.78 -11.74
N ALA A 50 8.57 5.04 -11.75
CA ALA A 50 7.69 5.56 -10.71
C ALA A 50 6.36 4.80 -10.64
N ALA A 51 5.79 4.40 -11.79
CA ALA A 51 4.53 3.67 -11.84
C ALA A 51 4.63 2.24 -11.29
N GLY A 52 5.81 1.63 -11.40
CA GLY A 52 6.15 0.31 -10.86
C GLY A 52 6.60 0.33 -9.40
N GLU A 53 6.97 1.49 -8.85
CA GLU A 53 7.48 1.62 -7.48
C GLU A 53 6.38 1.29 -6.45
N TRP A 54 6.75 0.54 -5.42
CA TRP A 54 5.87 0.26 -4.29
C TRP A 54 6.08 1.29 -3.18
N SER A 55 4.99 1.85 -2.64
CA SER A 55 5.05 2.73 -1.47
C SER A 55 5.39 1.96 -0.20
N PHE A 56 5.08 0.66 -0.16
CA PHE A 56 5.42 -0.28 0.90
C PHE A 56 5.32 -1.71 0.35
N GLU A 57 5.93 -2.68 1.03
CA GLU A 57 5.90 -4.08 0.58
C GLU A 57 4.46 -4.64 0.58
N PRO A 58 3.95 -5.17 -0.55
CA PRO A 58 2.64 -5.80 -0.57
C PRO A 58 2.62 -7.11 0.22
N PRO A 59 1.47 -7.50 0.80
CA PRO A 59 1.27 -8.86 1.31
C PRO A 59 1.50 -9.90 0.21
N ALA A 60 2.05 -11.07 0.55
CA ALA A 60 2.30 -12.14 -0.42
C ALA A 60 1.02 -12.63 -1.13
N SER A 61 -0.09 -12.63 -0.42
CA SER A 61 -1.44 -12.93 -0.91
C SER A 61 -1.86 -11.96 -2.02
N GLU A 62 -1.40 -10.71 -1.98
CA GLU A 62 -1.71 -9.69 -2.99
C GLU A 62 -1.03 -9.99 -4.33
N ASN A 63 0.16 -10.58 -4.34
CA ASN A 63 0.82 -11.03 -5.57
C ASN A 63 0.00 -12.12 -6.28
N SER A 64 -0.54 -13.08 -5.52
CA SER A 64 -1.40 -14.14 -6.05
C SER A 64 -2.71 -13.58 -6.61
N LEU A 65 -3.32 -12.61 -5.91
CA LEU A 65 -4.55 -11.95 -6.35
C LEU A 65 -4.36 -11.09 -7.57
N ARG A 66 -3.24 -10.35 -7.65
CA ARG A 66 -2.85 -9.60 -8.84
C ARG A 66 -2.71 -10.52 -10.04
N SER A 67 -2.00 -11.63 -9.89
CA SER A 67 -1.86 -12.63 -10.95
C SER A 67 -3.22 -13.18 -11.41
N HIS A 68 -4.08 -13.53 -10.46
CA HIS A 68 -5.42 -14.02 -10.74
C HIS A 68 -6.30 -12.99 -11.47
N ARG A 69 -6.26 -11.72 -11.06
CA ARG A 69 -7.01 -10.63 -11.71
C ARG A 69 -6.55 -10.44 -13.16
N ILE A 70 -5.25 -10.33 -13.40
CA ILE A 70 -4.69 -10.14 -14.75
C ILE A 70 -5.07 -11.32 -15.64
N ARG A 71 -4.92 -12.55 -15.14
CA ARG A 71 -5.32 -13.76 -15.86
C ARG A 71 -6.80 -13.72 -16.29
N ASN A 72 -7.69 -13.37 -15.37
CA ASN A 72 -9.13 -13.32 -15.64
C ASN A 72 -9.51 -12.17 -16.59
N LEU A 73 -8.76 -11.06 -16.58
CA LEU A 73 -8.94 -9.96 -17.52
C LEU A 73 -8.41 -10.28 -18.93
N LEU A 74 -7.34 -11.07 -19.00
CA LEU A 74 -6.68 -11.41 -20.25
C LEU A 74 -7.40 -12.54 -21.00
N ALA A 75 -7.93 -13.55 -20.31
CA ALA A 75 -8.54 -14.71 -20.96
C ALA A 75 -9.70 -14.36 -21.94
N PRO A 76 -10.63 -13.42 -21.61
CA PRO A 76 -11.63 -12.96 -22.58
C PRO A 76 -11.01 -12.23 -23.77
N LYS A 77 -10.01 -11.37 -23.55
CA LYS A 77 -9.32 -10.65 -24.63
C LYS A 77 -8.61 -11.59 -25.59
N LEU A 78 -8.00 -12.66 -25.06
CA LEU A 78 -7.39 -13.71 -25.89
C LEU A 78 -8.42 -14.39 -26.79
N ARG A 79 -9.65 -14.61 -26.31
CA ARG A 79 -10.73 -15.14 -27.15
C ARG A 79 -11.02 -14.24 -28.34
N ASP A 80 -11.06 -12.94 -28.11
CA ASP A 80 -11.41 -11.96 -29.14
C ASP A 80 -10.28 -11.78 -30.17
N GLN A 81 -9.02 -11.93 -29.73
CA GLN A 81 -7.84 -11.79 -30.58
C GLN A 81 -7.44 -13.08 -31.30
N LEU A 82 -7.57 -14.24 -30.63
CA LEU A 82 -7.30 -15.53 -31.24
C LEU A 82 -8.47 -15.88 -32.14
N GLN A 83 -8.24 -15.91 -33.45
CA GLN A 83 -9.22 -16.35 -34.45
C GLN A 83 -9.53 -17.87 -34.39
N ILE A 84 -9.28 -18.50 -33.24
CA ILE A 84 -9.43 -19.92 -32.96
C ILE A 84 -10.37 -20.07 -31.77
N ARG A 85 -11.36 -20.97 -31.89
CA ARG A 85 -12.28 -21.28 -30.80
C ARG A 85 -11.62 -22.25 -29.83
N LEU A 86 -11.07 -21.72 -28.74
CA LEU A 86 -10.56 -22.50 -27.61
C LEU A 86 -11.57 -22.55 -26.46
N PRO A 87 -11.64 -23.65 -25.69
CA PRO A 87 -12.43 -23.72 -24.47
C PRO A 87 -12.01 -22.64 -23.45
N PRO A 88 -12.93 -22.11 -22.63
CA PRO A 88 -12.63 -21.09 -21.62
C PRO A 88 -11.47 -21.48 -20.68
N GLU A 89 -11.40 -22.75 -20.27
CA GLU A 89 -10.38 -23.28 -19.38
C GLU A 89 -8.99 -23.22 -20.03
N THR A 90 -8.93 -23.49 -21.35
CA THR A 90 -7.68 -23.41 -22.11
C THR A 90 -7.22 -21.96 -22.21
N LEU A 91 -8.14 -21.02 -22.47
CA LEU A 91 -7.82 -19.59 -22.52
C LEU A 91 -7.35 -19.06 -21.16
N ILE A 92 -7.95 -19.51 -20.05
CA ILE A 92 -7.50 -19.16 -18.69
C ILE A 92 -6.08 -19.67 -18.42
N ASN A 93 -5.77 -20.89 -18.84
CA ASN A 93 -4.42 -21.45 -18.70
C ASN A 93 -3.39 -20.66 -19.53
N ILE A 94 -3.69 -20.38 -20.80
CA ILE A 94 -2.84 -19.54 -21.65
C ILE A 94 -2.64 -18.16 -21.00
N ALA A 95 -3.73 -17.52 -20.56
CA ALA A 95 -3.64 -16.24 -19.87
C ALA A 95 -2.78 -16.30 -18.60
N GLY A 96 -2.80 -17.43 -17.88
CA GLY A 96 -1.97 -17.66 -16.69
C GLY A 96 -0.47 -17.64 -17.00
N HIS A 97 -0.07 -18.10 -18.19
CA HIS A 97 1.32 -18.03 -18.64
C HIS A 97 1.75 -16.64 -19.11
N LEU A 98 0.80 -15.75 -19.40
CA LEU A 98 1.05 -14.41 -19.98
C LEU A 98 0.86 -13.27 -18.96
N VAL A 99 0.67 -13.60 -17.68
CA VAL A 99 0.38 -12.60 -16.63
C VAL A 99 1.51 -11.57 -16.51
N ARG A 100 2.77 -12.02 -16.55
CA ARG A 100 3.94 -11.14 -16.34
C ARG A 100 4.15 -10.21 -17.53
N GLU A 101 4.05 -10.76 -18.73
CA GLU A 101 4.13 -10.07 -20.01
C GLU A 101 3.02 -9.03 -20.11
N CYS A 102 1.78 -9.42 -19.82
CA CYS A 102 0.64 -8.53 -19.80
C CYS A 102 0.85 -7.39 -18.80
N ALA A 103 1.32 -7.68 -17.59
CA ALA A 103 1.57 -6.65 -16.58
C ALA A 103 2.66 -5.65 -17.03
N ALA A 104 3.78 -6.17 -17.55
CA ALA A 104 4.92 -5.35 -17.98
C ALA A 104 4.55 -4.46 -19.17
N ILE A 105 3.98 -5.04 -20.23
CA ILE A 105 3.58 -4.32 -21.44
C ILE A 105 2.48 -3.29 -21.13
N THR A 106 1.48 -3.65 -20.32
CA THR A 106 0.40 -2.71 -19.94
C THR A 106 0.96 -1.53 -19.16
N ALA A 107 1.84 -1.78 -18.18
CA ALA A 107 2.46 -0.70 -17.40
C ALA A 107 3.29 0.23 -18.28
N GLU A 108 4.01 -0.34 -19.24
CA GLU A 108 4.82 0.40 -20.20
C GLU A 108 3.96 1.25 -21.12
N GLU A 109 2.94 0.67 -21.77
CA GLU A 109 2.00 1.38 -22.64
C GLU A 109 1.28 2.53 -21.91
N GLN A 110 0.84 2.29 -20.66
CA GLN A 110 0.20 3.32 -19.84
C GLN A 110 1.16 4.45 -19.43
N SER A 111 2.47 4.18 -19.37
CA SER A 111 3.49 5.16 -19.02
C SER A 111 3.96 6.00 -20.22
N LEU A 112 3.55 5.66 -21.44
CA LEU A 112 4.00 6.37 -22.63
C LEU A 112 3.45 7.80 -22.67
N GLY A 113 4.35 8.77 -22.82
CA GLY A 113 4.00 10.19 -22.91
C GLY A 113 3.49 10.80 -21.61
N THR A 114 3.57 10.07 -20.48
CA THR A 114 3.25 10.60 -19.16
C THR A 114 4.53 11.09 -18.47
N ALA A 115 4.35 11.92 -17.44
CA ALA A 115 5.44 12.43 -16.63
C ALA A 115 5.04 12.43 -15.15
N VAL A 116 6.01 12.18 -14.29
CA VAL A 116 5.88 12.40 -12.85
C VAL A 116 5.59 13.89 -12.63
N SER A 117 4.59 14.19 -11.82
CA SER A 117 4.19 15.57 -11.58
C SER A 117 3.75 15.80 -10.14
N ASP A 118 4.17 16.94 -9.61
CA ASP A 118 3.69 17.48 -8.35
C ASP A 118 2.87 18.73 -8.66
N THR A 119 1.60 18.74 -8.26
CA THR A 119 0.67 19.83 -8.56
C THR A 119 -0.12 20.21 -7.33
N ALA A 120 -0.55 21.47 -7.24
CA ALA A 120 -1.42 21.94 -6.16
C ALA A 120 -2.90 21.88 -6.58
N VAL A 121 -3.78 21.61 -5.62
CA VAL A 121 -5.23 21.65 -5.77
C VAL A 121 -5.81 22.57 -4.71
N ASP A 122 -6.61 23.54 -5.13
CA ASP A 122 -7.30 24.46 -4.23
C ASP A 122 -8.51 23.75 -3.59
N ILE A 123 -8.49 23.54 -2.28
CA ILE A 123 -9.56 22.83 -1.58
C ILE A 123 -10.80 23.71 -1.32
N THR A 124 -10.74 25.00 -1.63
CA THR A 124 -11.85 25.95 -1.47
C THR A 124 -12.79 25.99 -2.67
N GLN A 125 -12.34 25.48 -3.82
CA GLN A 125 -13.10 25.39 -5.06
C GLN A 125 -13.76 24.01 -5.21
N ASP A 126 -14.53 23.82 -6.29
CA ASP A 126 -14.94 22.48 -6.71
C ASP A 126 -13.70 21.59 -6.88
N ILE A 127 -13.78 20.33 -6.45
CA ILE A 127 -12.72 19.34 -6.60
C ILE A 127 -13.27 18.17 -7.39
N TYR A 128 -12.66 17.90 -8.54
CA TYR A 128 -12.97 16.80 -9.41
C TYR A 128 -11.87 15.75 -9.37
N ALA A 129 -12.26 14.48 -9.47
CA ALA A 129 -11.33 13.36 -9.60
C ALA A 129 -11.58 12.59 -10.88
N ASN A 130 -10.49 12.15 -11.51
CA ASN A 130 -10.53 11.11 -12.52
C ASN A 130 -9.79 9.87 -12.03
N TYR A 131 -10.07 8.73 -12.65
CA TYR A 131 -9.59 7.43 -12.24
C TYR A 131 -8.98 6.68 -13.41
N THR A 132 -8.01 5.85 -13.10
CA THR A 132 -7.41 4.91 -14.06
C THR A 132 -7.47 3.49 -13.50
N ALA A 133 -7.41 2.50 -14.37
CA ALA A 133 -7.29 1.11 -13.98
C ALA A 133 -5.86 0.61 -14.26
N VAL A 134 -5.19 0.09 -13.24
CA VAL A 134 -3.87 -0.54 -13.38
C VAL A 134 -3.99 -1.99 -12.88
N ASP A 135 -3.67 -2.95 -13.73
CA ASP A 135 -3.84 -4.40 -13.49
C ASP A 135 -5.23 -4.79 -12.95
N GLY A 136 -6.28 -4.09 -13.40
CA GLY A 136 -7.66 -4.33 -12.97
C GLY A 136 -8.08 -3.64 -11.67
N VAL A 137 -7.21 -2.81 -11.08
CA VAL A 137 -7.50 -2.05 -9.86
C VAL A 137 -7.68 -0.58 -10.18
N ARG A 138 -8.76 0.02 -9.66
CA ARG A 138 -9.05 1.45 -9.82
C ARG A 138 -8.21 2.29 -8.87
N TYR A 139 -7.52 3.27 -9.43
CA TYR A 139 -6.72 4.29 -8.73
C TYR A 139 -7.21 5.69 -9.11
N VAL A 140 -6.97 6.66 -8.23
CA VAL A 140 -7.16 8.08 -8.53
C VAL A 140 -6.05 8.50 -9.49
N LYS A 141 -6.41 8.97 -10.67
CA LYS A 141 -5.48 9.43 -11.71
C LYS A 141 -5.01 10.85 -11.42
N THR A 142 -5.94 11.74 -11.13
CA THR A 142 -5.67 13.15 -10.86
C THR A 142 -6.80 13.78 -10.05
N LEU A 143 -6.48 14.87 -9.36
CA LEU A 143 -7.42 15.78 -8.72
C LEU A 143 -7.25 17.17 -9.34
N CYS A 144 -8.35 17.86 -9.65
CA CYS A 144 -8.26 19.22 -10.18
C CYS A 144 -9.52 20.04 -9.91
N ASN A 145 -9.40 21.37 -10.04
CA ASN A 145 -10.49 22.29 -9.76
C ASN A 145 -11.48 22.52 -10.91
N THR A 146 -11.19 22.02 -12.12
CA THR A 146 -12.04 22.28 -13.29
C THR A 146 -12.35 21.00 -14.06
N ALA A 147 -13.63 20.78 -14.34
CA ALA A 147 -14.10 19.63 -15.12
C ALA A 147 -13.67 19.67 -16.60
N SER A 148 -13.21 20.80 -17.12
CA SER A 148 -12.74 20.94 -18.50
C SER A 148 -11.30 20.45 -18.72
N ASN A 149 -10.56 20.14 -17.66
CA ASN A 149 -9.20 19.59 -17.75
C ASN A 149 -9.19 18.10 -18.12
N PHE A 150 -10.37 17.49 -18.23
CA PHE A 150 -10.56 16.11 -18.63
C PHE A 150 -10.88 16.06 -20.13
N GLY A 151 -10.29 15.09 -20.84
CA GLY A 151 -10.63 14.87 -22.24
C GLY A 151 -12.11 14.45 -22.39
N ASP A 152 -12.69 14.60 -23.58
CA ASP A 152 -14.12 14.35 -23.85
C ASP A 152 -14.62 12.94 -23.46
N GLN A 153 -13.73 11.98 -23.19
CA GLN A 153 -14.07 10.60 -22.79
C GLN A 153 -13.95 10.35 -21.27
N ASP A 154 -13.36 11.28 -20.52
CA ASP A 154 -13.19 11.17 -19.07
C ASP A 154 -14.37 11.85 -18.37
N HIS A 155 -15.15 11.08 -17.60
CA HIS A 155 -16.24 11.62 -16.79
C HIS A 155 -15.74 11.90 -15.36
N PRO A 156 -15.33 13.14 -15.04
CA PRO A 156 -14.84 13.44 -13.71
C PRO A 156 -15.92 13.27 -12.65
N THR A 157 -15.52 12.73 -11.50
CA THR A 157 -16.37 12.63 -10.32
C THR A 157 -16.13 13.84 -9.45
N LEU A 158 -17.18 14.61 -9.17
CA LEU A 158 -17.14 15.72 -8.22
C LEU A 158 -17.02 15.17 -6.79
N LEU A 159 -15.92 15.49 -6.11
CA LEU A 159 -15.62 15.05 -4.75
C LEU A 159 -15.99 16.10 -3.69
N SER A 160 -15.77 17.37 -3.99
CA SER A 160 -16.15 18.50 -3.12
C SER A 160 -16.69 19.64 -3.96
N LYS A 161 -17.63 20.40 -3.39
CA LYS A 161 -18.19 21.60 -4.02
C LYS A 161 -17.59 22.85 -3.39
N GLU A 162 -17.44 23.89 -4.21
CA GLU A 162 -17.12 25.23 -3.75
C GLU A 162 -18.08 25.66 -2.63
N GLY A 163 -17.52 26.29 -1.59
CA GLY A 163 -18.27 26.74 -0.42
C GLY A 163 -18.56 25.65 0.62
N LYS A 164 -18.27 24.36 0.34
CA LYS A 164 -18.27 23.33 1.38
C LYS A 164 -16.98 23.43 2.19
N SER A 165 -17.12 23.67 3.50
CA SER A 165 -15.96 23.62 4.40
C SER A 165 -15.36 22.21 4.41
N VAL A 166 -14.05 22.11 4.23
CA VAL A 166 -13.28 20.87 4.33
C VAL A 166 -12.31 21.01 5.49
N ASP A 167 -12.39 20.14 6.48
CA ASP A 167 -11.47 20.07 7.62
C ASP A 167 -10.67 18.75 7.62
N LYS A 168 -11.19 17.70 6.97
CA LYS A 168 -10.58 16.37 6.92
C LYS A 168 -10.58 15.79 5.51
N ILE A 169 -9.45 15.21 5.13
CA ILE A 169 -9.31 14.45 3.88
C ILE A 169 -8.98 13.00 4.23
N TRP A 170 -9.88 12.09 3.92
CA TRP A 170 -9.65 10.66 4.07
C TRP A 170 -9.06 10.09 2.79
N ILE A 171 -7.95 9.36 2.92
CA ILE A 171 -7.21 8.79 1.80
C ILE A 171 -7.12 7.30 2.00
N ALA A 172 -7.64 6.54 1.04
CA ALA A 172 -7.44 5.10 0.95
C ALA A 172 -6.35 4.81 -0.09
N GLU A 173 -5.30 4.10 0.31
CA GLU A 173 -4.17 3.78 -0.55
C GLU A 173 -3.72 2.32 -0.36
N ASP A 174 -3.16 1.73 -1.41
CA ASP A 174 -2.46 0.45 -1.33
C ASP A 174 -0.96 0.64 -1.66
N HIS A 175 -0.23 -0.46 -1.79
CA HIS A 175 1.21 -0.44 -2.09
C HIS A 175 1.54 0.25 -3.42
N ARG A 176 0.58 0.45 -4.33
CA ARG A 176 0.77 1.08 -5.64
C ARG A 176 0.26 2.51 -5.70
N GLY A 177 -0.62 2.94 -4.80
CA GLY A 177 -1.05 4.34 -4.76
C GLY A 177 -2.47 4.53 -4.27
N ILE A 178 -3.00 5.74 -4.52
CA ILE A 178 -4.25 6.20 -3.95
C ILE A 178 -5.44 5.63 -4.71
N ARG A 179 -6.32 4.95 -3.99
CA ARG A 179 -7.54 4.31 -4.51
C ARG A 179 -8.78 5.17 -4.35
N SER A 180 -8.84 5.99 -3.30
CA SER A 180 -9.94 6.92 -3.06
C SER A 180 -9.54 8.07 -2.18
N VAL A 181 -10.20 9.20 -2.37
CA VAL A 181 -10.05 10.43 -1.58
C VAL A 181 -11.45 10.95 -1.26
N ILE A 182 -11.70 11.28 0.01
CA ILE A 182 -12.98 11.77 0.48
C ILE A 182 -12.76 13.07 1.25
N PHE A 183 -13.43 14.13 0.80
CA PHE A 183 -13.36 15.46 1.40
C PHE A 183 -14.55 15.68 2.34
N CYS A 184 -14.25 15.74 3.64
CA CYS A 184 -15.24 15.89 4.70
C CYS A 184 -15.13 17.28 5.33
N GLY A 185 -16.29 17.79 5.74
CA GLY A 185 -16.38 18.97 6.60
C GLY A 185 -16.49 18.58 8.07
N PRO A 186 -16.51 19.59 8.97
CA PRO A 186 -16.55 19.37 10.40
C PRO A 186 -17.73 18.47 10.79
N ASP A 187 -17.45 17.49 11.63
CA ASP A 187 -18.38 16.48 12.16
C ASP A 187 -19.08 15.60 11.11
N SER A 188 -18.60 15.59 9.87
CA SER A 188 -19.11 14.65 8.86
C SER A 188 -18.55 13.26 9.12
N PRO A 189 -19.38 12.24 9.40
CA PRO A 189 -18.89 10.87 9.48
C PRO A 189 -18.33 10.45 8.11
N LEU A 190 -17.51 9.41 8.09
CA LEU A 190 -17.06 8.80 6.84
C LEU A 190 -18.27 8.15 6.15
N ILE A 191 -18.99 8.93 5.35
CA ILE A 191 -20.11 8.46 4.53
C ILE A 191 -19.53 8.07 3.18
N GLY A 192 -19.39 6.78 2.95
CA GLY A 192 -18.88 6.23 1.70
C GLY A 192 -19.22 4.75 1.56
N PRO A 193 -18.99 4.15 0.38
CA PRO A 193 -19.08 2.71 0.25
C PRO A 193 -18.20 2.03 1.31
N THR A 194 -18.57 0.81 1.70
CA THR A 194 -17.81 -0.09 2.57
C THR A 194 -16.30 0.12 2.38
N PRO A 195 -15.49 0.16 3.47
CA PRO A 195 -14.06 0.42 3.36
C PRO A 195 -13.45 -0.37 2.20
N ILE A 196 -12.77 0.36 1.31
CA ILE A 196 -12.10 -0.23 0.16
C ILE A 196 -11.19 -1.32 0.68
N THR A 197 -11.56 -2.55 0.38
CA THR A 197 -10.86 -3.73 0.88
C THR A 197 -9.39 -3.67 0.49
N LYS A 198 -8.53 -4.13 1.41
CA LYS A 198 -7.07 -4.18 1.21
C LYS A 198 -6.42 -2.83 0.93
N SER A 199 -6.95 -1.78 1.58
CA SER A 199 -6.38 -0.43 1.54
C SER A 199 -6.05 0.01 2.95
N TRP A 200 -5.08 0.92 3.04
CA TRP A 200 -4.75 1.63 4.26
C TRP A 200 -5.35 3.03 4.19
N TRP A 201 -5.99 3.41 5.28
CA TRP A 201 -6.71 4.67 5.44
C TRP A 201 -5.92 5.62 6.31
N ARG A 202 -5.62 6.81 5.78
CA ARG A 202 -5.06 7.91 6.57
C ARG A 202 -5.94 9.14 6.47
N VAL A 203 -5.84 10.00 7.47
CA VAL A 203 -6.59 11.25 7.55
C VAL A 203 -5.61 12.39 7.55
N LEU A 204 -5.83 13.35 6.66
CA LEU A 204 -5.19 14.65 6.72
C LEU A 204 -6.15 15.61 7.42
N THR A 205 -5.72 16.13 8.57
CA THR A 205 -6.46 17.19 9.27
C THR A 205 -5.94 18.55 8.83
N LEU A 206 -6.84 19.37 8.28
CA LEU A 206 -6.51 20.68 7.72
C LEU A 206 -6.57 21.75 8.82
N SER A 207 -5.60 22.64 8.83
CA SER A 207 -5.59 23.81 9.71
C SER A 207 -6.55 24.89 9.19
N ASN A 208 -7.05 25.73 10.10
CA ASN A 208 -7.82 26.92 9.73
C ASN A 208 -6.94 27.85 8.88
N GLY A 209 -7.13 27.81 7.56
CA GLY A 209 -6.36 28.58 6.59
C GLY A 209 -5.65 27.75 5.52
N THR A 210 -5.66 26.42 5.62
CA THR A 210 -5.19 25.57 4.51
C THR A 210 -6.11 25.81 3.31
N LYS A 211 -5.52 26.23 2.18
CA LYS A 211 -6.24 26.46 0.92
C LYS A 211 -5.83 25.51 -0.17
N GLU A 212 -4.63 24.96 -0.09
CA GLU A 212 -4.08 24.09 -1.13
C GLU A 212 -3.49 22.84 -0.52
N ILE A 213 -3.63 21.75 -1.25
CA ILE A 213 -2.93 20.49 -1.02
C ILE A 213 -2.03 20.21 -2.21
N ALA A 214 -0.86 19.63 -1.96
CA ALA A 214 0.00 19.13 -3.02
C ALA A 214 -0.33 17.66 -3.28
N ILE A 215 -0.48 17.31 -4.55
CA ILE A 215 -0.67 15.94 -5.02
C ILE A 215 0.56 15.51 -5.80
N LYS A 216 1.04 14.29 -5.55
CA LYS A 216 2.16 13.68 -6.26
C LYS A 216 1.66 12.56 -7.16
N SER A 217 2.05 12.59 -8.43
CA SER A 217 1.62 11.62 -9.45
C SER A 217 2.84 10.91 -10.04
N ASP A 218 2.71 9.60 -10.29
CA ASP A 218 3.71 8.83 -11.05
C ASP A 218 3.54 8.97 -12.58
N GLY A 219 2.60 9.81 -13.02
CA GLY A 219 2.21 10.01 -14.42
C GLY A 219 1.01 9.17 -14.84
N ILE A 220 0.70 8.07 -14.13
CA ILE A 220 -0.46 7.22 -14.38
C ILE A 220 -1.51 7.42 -13.29
N LYS A 221 -1.09 7.53 -12.03
CA LYS A 221 -1.93 7.60 -10.84
C LYS A 221 -1.28 8.43 -9.73
N LEU A 222 -2.13 8.90 -8.81
CA LEU A 222 -1.68 9.60 -7.62
C LEU A 222 -1.00 8.64 -6.64
N ARG A 223 0.14 9.08 -6.14
CA ARG A 223 0.98 8.39 -5.16
C ARG A 223 0.85 8.95 -3.77
N ASP A 224 0.62 10.25 -3.66
CA ASP A 224 0.59 10.93 -2.38
C ASP A 224 -0.23 12.22 -2.44
N ILE A 225 -0.74 12.63 -1.28
CA ILE A 225 -1.37 13.91 -1.04
C ILE A 225 -0.79 14.43 0.28
N VAL A 226 -0.22 15.62 0.23
CA VAL A 226 0.44 16.26 1.38
C VAL A 226 -0.07 17.68 1.56
N ILE A 227 -0.05 18.15 2.80
CA ILE A 227 -0.34 19.54 3.15
C ILE A 227 0.97 20.32 3.06
N SER A 228 1.00 21.39 2.28
CA SER A 228 2.21 22.19 2.05
C SER A 228 2.59 23.14 3.22
N ASP A 229 1.88 23.08 4.35
CA ASP A 229 2.03 24.02 5.46
C ASP A 229 3.00 23.48 6.53
N GLU A 230 4.18 24.11 6.62
CA GLU A 230 5.26 23.77 7.56
C GLU A 230 4.91 24.08 9.04
N THR A 231 3.74 24.69 9.32
CA THR A 231 3.40 25.21 10.64
C THR A 231 2.65 24.25 11.57
N VAL A 232 2.29 23.04 11.12
CA VAL A 232 1.53 22.08 11.95
C VAL A 232 2.46 21.32 12.90
N PRO A 233 2.42 21.54 14.23
CA PRO A 233 3.33 20.91 15.20
C PRO A 233 2.99 19.44 15.48
N ASN A 234 2.03 18.86 14.76
CA ASN A 234 1.49 17.53 15.02
C ASN A 234 1.36 16.70 13.72
N ALA A 235 2.38 16.79 12.87
CA ALA A 235 2.47 16.04 11.61
C ALA A 235 2.51 14.50 11.80
N SER A 236 2.65 14.00 13.02
CA SER A 236 2.74 12.56 13.31
C SER A 236 1.44 11.79 13.01
N SER A 237 0.26 12.38 13.24
CA SER A 237 -1.02 11.68 12.97
C SER A 237 -1.36 11.57 11.49
N ASN A 238 -0.85 12.49 10.65
CA ASN A 238 -1.07 12.47 9.20
C ASN A 238 -0.26 11.36 8.49
N ASN A 239 0.72 10.77 9.19
CA ASN A 239 1.65 9.79 8.65
C ASN A 239 1.31 8.33 9.00
N VAL A 240 0.31 8.12 9.85
CA VAL A 240 -0.18 6.78 10.20
C VAL A 240 -1.35 6.42 9.32
N SER A 241 -1.34 5.22 8.77
CA SER A 241 -2.49 4.69 8.04
C SER A 241 -2.98 3.40 8.67
N TRP A 242 -4.29 3.21 8.69
CA TRP A 242 -4.97 2.10 9.35
C TRP A 242 -5.68 1.20 8.35
N ALA A 243 -5.68 -0.11 8.57
CA ALA A 243 -6.40 -1.03 7.68
C ALA A 243 -7.93 -0.83 7.74
N ASP A 244 -8.45 -0.34 8.87
CA ASP A 244 -9.84 0.06 9.04
C ASP A 244 -9.91 1.57 9.34
N PRO A 245 -10.74 2.35 8.62
CA PRO A 245 -10.96 3.75 8.97
C PRO A 245 -11.59 3.93 10.36
N SER A 246 -12.27 2.91 10.88
CA SER A 246 -12.79 2.83 12.25
C SER A 246 -11.74 2.21 13.16
N HIS A 247 -10.62 2.90 13.38
CA HIS A 247 -9.57 2.44 14.29
C HIS A 247 -9.75 3.05 15.69
N PRO A 248 -9.26 2.37 16.76
CA PRO A 248 -9.23 2.98 18.09
C PRO A 248 -8.25 4.17 18.13
N ASP A 249 -8.57 5.17 18.95
CA ASP A 249 -7.72 6.36 19.14
C ASP A 249 -6.54 6.10 20.08
N ASN A 250 -6.66 5.10 20.97
CA ASN A 250 -5.66 4.79 21.97
C ASN A 250 -4.66 3.77 21.42
N VAL A 251 -3.47 4.23 21.05
CA VAL A 251 -2.36 3.38 20.64
C VAL A 251 -1.38 3.21 21.80
N ILE A 252 -1.03 1.95 22.08
CA ILE A 252 -0.05 1.59 23.12
C ILE A 252 1.11 0.90 22.42
N ASP A 253 2.33 1.29 22.77
CA ASP A 253 3.52 0.56 22.34
C ASP A 253 3.62 -0.75 23.13
N ILE A 254 3.59 -1.89 22.43
CA ILE A 254 3.67 -3.21 23.06
C ILE A 254 5.02 -3.46 23.77
N MET A 255 6.06 -2.72 23.41
CA MET A 255 7.39 -2.80 24.02
C MET A 255 7.47 -2.00 25.31
N THR A 256 6.86 -0.81 25.38
CA THR A 256 6.90 0.03 26.60
C THR A 256 5.65 -0.09 27.47
N LEU A 257 4.55 -0.61 26.92
CA LEU A 257 3.19 -0.57 27.47
C LEU A 257 2.73 0.85 27.82
N GLY A 258 3.38 1.86 27.24
CA GLY A 258 3.07 3.28 27.39
C GLY A 258 2.42 3.88 26.14
N PRO A 259 2.00 5.15 26.21
CA PRO A 259 1.58 5.89 25.03
C PRO A 259 2.75 6.01 24.04
N ILE A 260 2.42 6.10 22.76
CA ILE A 260 3.38 6.45 21.71
C ILE A 260 3.44 7.97 21.60
N ASP A 261 4.61 8.55 21.88
CA ASP A 261 4.81 10.00 21.77
C ASP A 261 5.02 10.43 20.31
N ASP A 262 5.72 9.62 19.51
CA ASP A 262 6.03 9.90 18.11
C ASP A 262 5.80 8.68 17.21
N PHE A 263 5.07 8.86 16.11
CA PHE A 263 4.88 7.84 15.09
C PHE A 263 5.94 7.97 13.99
N PRO A 264 6.58 6.85 13.58
CA PRO A 264 7.40 6.82 12.38
C PRO A 264 6.62 7.25 11.13
N GLU A 265 7.31 7.87 10.18
CA GLU A 265 6.73 8.23 8.89
C GLU A 265 6.31 6.98 8.10
N GLY A 266 5.11 7.01 7.51
CA GLY A 266 4.59 5.92 6.68
C GLY A 266 4.14 4.68 7.47
N LEU A 267 3.93 4.79 8.78
CA LEU A 267 3.51 3.67 9.62
C LEU A 267 2.13 3.13 9.18
N LYS A 268 2.06 1.82 9.00
CA LYS A 268 0.84 1.09 8.63
C LYS A 268 0.38 0.21 9.80
N MET A 269 -0.79 0.50 10.35
CA MET A 269 -1.30 -0.06 11.61
C MET A 269 -2.56 -0.90 11.42
N MET A 270 -2.57 -2.11 11.98
CA MET A 270 -3.78 -2.95 12.03
C MET A 270 -4.22 -3.11 13.46
N SER A 271 -5.51 -2.90 13.71
CA SER A 271 -6.16 -3.23 14.97
C SER A 271 -6.83 -4.60 14.88
N PHE A 272 -6.95 -5.27 16.02
CA PHE A 272 -7.83 -6.42 16.18
C PHE A 272 -8.71 -6.20 17.40
N ASN A 273 -9.93 -6.74 17.36
CA ASN A 273 -10.84 -6.70 18.49
C ASN A 273 -10.56 -7.88 19.42
N CYS A 274 -9.93 -7.61 20.56
CA CYS A 274 -9.66 -8.63 21.55
C CYS A 274 -10.97 -9.17 22.13
N ASN A 275 -11.10 -10.50 22.14
CA ASN A 275 -12.27 -11.27 22.58
C ASN A 275 -13.56 -10.94 21.82
N ALA A 276 -13.44 -10.59 20.54
CA ALA A 276 -14.61 -10.43 19.68
C ALA A 276 -15.41 -11.74 19.63
N SER A 277 -16.74 -11.64 19.53
CA SER A 277 -17.61 -12.81 19.38
C SER A 277 -17.18 -13.64 18.18
N GLY A 278 -17.01 -14.96 18.38
CA GLY A 278 -16.53 -15.88 17.35
C GLY A 278 -15.01 -15.96 17.22
N THR A 279 -14.24 -15.31 18.11
CA THR A 279 -12.79 -15.53 18.18
C THR A 279 -12.50 -16.94 18.68
N THR A 280 -11.77 -17.73 17.91
CA THR A 280 -11.42 -19.13 18.19
C THR A 280 -9.98 -19.29 18.70
N GLY A 281 -9.18 -18.23 18.64
CA GLY A 281 -7.80 -18.25 19.10
C GLY A 281 -7.03 -17.02 18.64
N TYR A 282 -5.75 -16.98 19.00
CA TYR A 282 -4.82 -15.94 18.57
C TYR A 282 -3.55 -16.54 18.01
N THR A 283 -2.85 -15.79 17.18
CA THR A 283 -1.47 -16.10 16.80
C THR A 283 -0.61 -14.87 16.97
N ALA A 284 0.46 -15.03 17.74
CA ALA A 284 1.49 -14.02 17.89
C ALA A 284 2.68 -14.40 17.00
N VAL A 285 3.16 -13.43 16.22
CA VAL A 285 4.40 -13.57 15.46
C VAL A 285 5.51 -12.84 16.20
N THR A 286 6.63 -13.53 16.44
CA THR A 286 7.72 -13.00 17.25
C THR A 286 9.08 -13.37 16.70
N GLY A 287 9.97 -12.39 16.60
CA GLY A 287 11.41 -12.58 16.33
C GLY A 287 12.21 -12.96 17.58
N GLY A 288 11.55 -13.42 18.65
CA GLY A 288 12.14 -13.78 19.94
C GLY A 288 12.27 -12.62 20.93
N THR A 289 12.63 -11.41 20.47
CA THR A 289 12.77 -10.22 21.35
C THR A 289 11.57 -9.27 21.31
N SER A 290 10.66 -9.45 20.36
CA SER A 290 9.50 -8.56 20.20
C SER A 290 8.39 -9.28 19.44
N VAL A 291 7.15 -8.96 19.78
CA VAL A 291 5.99 -9.37 18.99
C VAL A 291 5.86 -8.41 17.82
N ALA A 292 5.91 -8.94 16.61
CA ALA A 292 5.73 -8.18 15.37
C ALA A 292 4.23 -7.96 15.07
N MET A 293 3.40 -8.97 15.34
CA MET A 293 1.97 -8.92 15.07
C MET A 293 1.19 -9.88 15.94
N ILE A 294 -0.09 -9.56 16.17
CA ILE A 294 -1.07 -10.43 16.80
C ILE A 294 -2.25 -10.52 15.86
N HIS A 295 -2.66 -11.75 15.56
CA HIS A 295 -3.82 -12.04 14.74
C HIS A 295 -4.87 -12.75 15.59
N ALA A 296 -6.10 -12.24 15.55
CA ALA A 296 -7.26 -12.89 16.16
C ALA A 296 -7.92 -13.80 15.11
N HIS A 297 -7.97 -15.09 15.40
CA HIS A 297 -8.61 -16.10 14.54
C HIS A 297 -10.12 -16.10 14.78
N GLY A 298 -10.89 -16.15 13.71
CA GLY A 298 -12.34 -16.35 13.75
C GLY A 298 -12.74 -17.44 12.75
N HIS A 299 -13.21 -17.03 11.57
CA HIS A 299 -13.31 -17.92 10.41
C HIS A 299 -11.94 -18.07 9.73
N ASP A 300 -11.60 -19.29 9.33
CA ASP A 300 -10.30 -19.77 8.84
C ASP A 300 -9.69 -18.96 7.67
N ASP A 301 -9.18 -17.76 7.93
CA ASP A 301 -8.33 -17.04 6.98
C ASP A 301 -6.87 -17.45 7.17
N THR A 302 -6.44 -18.43 6.37
CA THR A 302 -5.06 -18.92 6.37
C THR A 302 -4.11 -18.03 5.56
N SER A 303 -4.62 -17.03 4.82
CA SER A 303 -3.76 -16.14 4.02
C SER A 303 -2.80 -15.33 4.88
N PHE A 304 -3.18 -15.07 6.14
CA PHE A 304 -2.33 -14.49 7.18
C PHE A 304 -0.97 -15.21 7.29
N TYR A 305 -0.94 -16.54 7.32
CA TYR A 305 0.31 -17.28 7.49
C TYR A 305 1.24 -17.10 6.30
N ALA A 306 0.71 -17.12 5.07
CA ALA A 306 1.50 -16.88 3.87
C ALA A 306 2.06 -15.44 3.84
N ASP A 307 1.27 -14.47 4.29
CA ASP A 307 1.69 -13.06 4.36
C ASP A 307 2.79 -12.86 5.42
N MET A 308 2.63 -13.48 6.59
CA MET A 308 3.61 -13.39 7.66
C MET A 308 4.88 -14.19 7.39
N ASP A 309 4.80 -15.38 6.78
CA ASP A 309 5.98 -16.14 6.37
C ASP A 309 6.82 -15.36 5.35
N ALA A 310 6.16 -14.63 4.44
CA ALA A 310 6.86 -13.80 3.46
C ALA A 310 7.48 -12.54 4.08
N ALA A 311 6.75 -11.86 4.98
CA ALA A 311 7.23 -10.64 5.62
C ALA A 311 8.29 -10.91 6.71
N TYR A 312 8.18 -12.05 7.40
CA TYR A 312 8.99 -12.43 8.56
C TYR A 312 9.49 -13.88 8.44
N PRO A 313 10.31 -14.23 7.43
CA PRO A 313 10.70 -15.61 7.12
C PRO A 313 11.55 -16.31 8.19
N ARG A 314 11.89 -15.61 9.27
CA ARG A 314 12.71 -16.13 10.38
C ARG A 314 12.02 -16.01 11.74
N ASP A 315 10.77 -15.55 11.77
CA ASP A 315 10.02 -15.37 13.01
C ASP A 315 9.29 -16.66 13.39
N PHE A 316 8.87 -16.71 14.65
CA PHE A 316 8.13 -17.83 15.22
C PHE A 316 6.66 -17.48 15.36
N PHE A 317 5.81 -18.45 15.03
CA PHE A 317 4.37 -18.38 15.24
C PHE A 317 4.00 -19.08 16.54
N ILE A 318 3.31 -18.39 17.43
CA ILE A 318 2.75 -18.97 18.64
C ILE A 318 1.24 -18.93 18.48
N HIS A 319 0.64 -20.08 18.15
CA HIS A 319 -0.80 -20.24 18.10
C HIS A 319 -1.35 -20.57 19.49
N MET A 320 -2.40 -19.87 19.90
CA MET A 320 -3.05 -19.96 21.20
C MET A 320 -4.56 -20.11 20.95
N PRO A 321 -5.07 -21.34 20.84
CA PRO A 321 -6.51 -21.57 20.68
C PRO A 321 -7.25 -21.12 21.95
N LEU A 322 -8.52 -20.74 21.80
CA LEU A 322 -9.45 -20.50 22.91
C LEU A 322 -10.51 -21.60 22.93
N ASP A 323 -10.72 -22.20 24.09
CA ASP A 323 -11.84 -23.10 24.34
C ASP A 323 -13.15 -22.32 24.60
N ASP A 324 -14.29 -23.02 24.56
CA ASP A 324 -15.60 -22.44 24.82
C ASP A 324 -15.66 -21.79 26.21
N GLY A 325 -15.81 -20.46 26.23
CA GLY A 325 -15.85 -19.66 27.45
C GLY A 325 -14.51 -19.14 27.94
N GLU A 326 -13.40 -19.50 27.28
CA GLU A 326 -12.10 -18.86 27.51
C GLU A 326 -12.03 -17.50 26.82
N TYR A 327 -11.29 -16.58 27.43
CA TYR A 327 -11.06 -15.26 26.88
C TYR A 327 -9.73 -14.69 27.39
N VAL A 328 -9.12 -13.81 26.61
CA VAL A 328 -7.86 -13.16 26.99
C VAL A 328 -8.16 -12.11 28.05
N THR A 329 -7.62 -12.28 29.25
CA THR A 329 -7.73 -11.28 30.31
C THR A 329 -6.62 -10.23 30.25
N GLU A 330 -5.42 -10.64 29.85
CA GLU A 330 -4.20 -9.81 29.98
C GLU A 330 -3.23 -10.06 28.82
N ILE A 331 -2.64 -8.99 28.30
CA ILE A 331 -1.47 -9.05 27.40
C ILE A 331 -0.28 -8.55 28.21
N SER A 332 0.72 -9.41 28.39
CA SER A 332 1.85 -9.13 29.26
C SER A 332 3.17 -9.08 28.51
N ARG A 333 4.16 -8.44 29.14
CA ARG A 333 5.56 -8.47 28.71
C ARG A 333 6.36 -9.27 29.72
N ARG A 334 7.19 -10.19 29.24
CA ARG A 334 8.09 -10.97 30.10
C ARG A 334 9.53 -10.52 29.89
N HIS A 335 10.09 -9.84 30.89
CA HIS A 335 11.53 -9.61 30.95
C HIS A 335 12.24 -10.93 31.24
N ALA A 336 12.99 -11.46 30.27
CA ALA A 336 13.93 -12.55 30.53
C ALA A 336 15.28 -11.94 30.93
N LEU A 337 15.71 -12.17 32.16
CA LEU A 337 17.09 -11.90 32.59
C LEU A 337 17.99 -13.02 32.03
N GLY A 338 18.44 -12.86 30.79
CA GLY A 338 19.41 -13.74 30.14
C GLY A 338 20.32 -12.91 29.24
N ALA A 339 21.62 -13.24 29.24
CA ALA A 339 22.75 -12.47 28.69
C ALA A 339 22.37 -11.48 27.55
N GLY A 340 22.11 -10.21 27.92
CA GLY A 340 21.88 -9.13 26.97
C GLY A 340 20.74 -8.15 27.28
N ASP A 341 20.02 -8.26 28.41
CA ASP A 341 18.95 -7.32 28.82
C ASP A 341 17.91 -7.03 27.73
N ARG A 342 17.57 -8.04 26.92
CA ARG A 342 16.56 -7.87 25.87
C ARG A 342 15.18 -8.31 26.36
N PRO A 343 14.18 -7.42 26.27
CA PRO A 343 12.81 -7.77 26.61
C PRO A 343 12.24 -8.83 25.65
N SER A 344 11.22 -9.57 26.09
CA SER A 344 10.36 -10.40 25.25
C SER A 344 8.91 -10.15 25.65
N ALA A 345 7.96 -10.16 24.71
CA ALA A 345 6.53 -10.07 25.04
C ALA A 345 5.90 -11.47 25.08
N CYS A 346 4.99 -11.74 26.02
CA CYS A 346 4.36 -13.05 26.20
C CYS A 346 2.89 -12.91 26.61
N PHE A 347 2.00 -13.65 25.95
CA PHE A 347 0.59 -13.70 26.30
C PHE A 347 0.34 -14.55 27.54
N VAL A 348 -0.62 -14.12 28.36
CA VAL A 348 -1.17 -14.92 29.45
C VAL A 348 -2.67 -15.06 29.19
N VAL A 349 -3.07 -16.24 28.72
CA VAL A 349 -4.48 -16.64 28.62
C VAL A 349 -4.87 -17.30 29.95
N ARG A 350 -6.05 -17.00 30.48
CA ARG A 350 -6.55 -17.54 31.76
C ARG A 350 -7.91 -18.18 31.61
#